data_AF-A0A3N9NZ25-F1
#
_entry.id   AF-A0A3N9NZ25-F1
#
_cell.length_a   1.000
_cell.length_b   1.000
_cell.length_c   1.000
_cell.angle_alpha   90.00
_cell.angle_beta   90.00
_cell.angle_gamma   90.00
#
_symmetry.space_group_name_H-M   'P 1'
#
loop_
_entity.id
_entity.type
_entity.pdbx_description
1 polymer ?
#
loop_
_entity_poly.entity_id
_entity_poly.type
_entity_poly.pdbx_seq_one_letter_code
_entity_poly.pdbx_strand_id
1 'polypeptide(L)' 'VAEYITKTHAICVICGNPANYTQRKTPSKERVVVGAADIYEARCRNCFEPPEDSKQEIKFSAKNRSSAKETSR' A
#
# COMPACT_ATOMS: atom_id res chain seq x y z
N VAL A 1 -21.89 14.40 0.56
CA VAL A 1 -20.98 14.49 1.73
C VAL A 1 -21.59 13.60 2.82
N ALA A 2 -20.79 12.86 3.58
CA ALA A 2 -21.31 11.93 4.60
C ALA A 2 -21.21 12.52 6.01
N GLU A 3 -22.22 12.29 6.84
CA GLU A 3 -22.29 12.76 8.23
C GLU A 3 -21.44 11.91 9.19
N TYR A 4 -21.35 10.60 8.94
CA TYR A 4 -20.55 9.65 9.73
C TYR A 4 -19.74 8.73 8.83
N ILE A 5 -18.50 8.45 9.23
CA ILE A 5 -17.60 7.52 8.53
C ILE A 5 -17.04 6.54 9.56
N THR A 6 -17.22 5.24 9.30
CA THR A 6 -16.66 4.17 10.12
C THR A 6 -15.85 3.22 9.24
N LYS A 7 -14.63 2.89 9.66
CA LYS A 7 -13.76 1.93 8.98
C LYS A 7 -13.57 0.72 9.89
N THR A 8 -14.11 -0.43 9.48
CA THR A 8 -13.94 -1.68 10.21
C THR A 8 -12.53 -2.24 9.99
N HIS A 9 -11.97 -2.84 11.03
CA HIS A 9 -10.65 -3.48 10.97
C HIS A 9 -10.79 -5.00 11.12
N ALA A 10 -9.92 -5.72 10.42
CA ALA A 10 -9.80 -7.17 10.54
C ALA A 10 -8.58 -7.55 11.43
N ILE A 11 -8.25 -8.83 11.51
CA ILE A 11 -7.04 -9.33 12.19
C ILE A 11 -6.00 -9.72 11.14
N CYS A 12 -4.75 -9.26 11.32
CA CYS A 12 -3.67 -9.58 10.39
C CYS A 12 -3.31 -11.07 10.46
N VAL A 13 -3.32 -11.75 9.32
CA VAL A 13 -3.08 -13.20 9.25
C VAL A 13 -1.64 -13.62 9.56
N ILE A 14 -0.66 -12.69 9.58
CA ILE A 14 0.75 -13.01 9.88
C ILE A 14 1.15 -12.66 11.31
N CYS A 15 0.62 -11.57 11.88
CA CYS A 15 1.07 -11.08 13.18
C CYS A 15 -0.04 -10.81 14.20
N GLY A 16 -1.32 -11.01 13.85
CA GLY A 16 -2.45 -10.82 14.78
C GLY A 16 -2.84 -9.37 15.08
N ASN A 17 -2.06 -8.37 14.66
CA ASN A 17 -2.41 -6.95 14.86
C ASN A 17 -3.64 -6.51 14.02
N PRO A 18 -4.32 -5.42 14.39
CA PRO A 18 -5.41 -4.86 13.60
C PRO A 18 -4.99 -4.58 12.14
N ALA A 19 -5.73 -5.18 11.21
CA ALA A 19 -5.49 -5.11 9.79
C ALA A 19 -6.30 -3.98 9.14
N ASN A 20 -5.60 -3.23 8.28
CA ASN A 20 -6.10 -2.05 7.59
C ASN A 20 -6.11 -2.21 6.07
N TYR A 21 -5.51 -3.29 5.58
CA TYR A 21 -5.25 -3.56 4.17
C TYR A 21 -5.70 -4.98 3.82
N THR A 22 -6.09 -5.15 2.56
CA THR A 22 -6.39 -6.45 1.97
C THR A 22 -5.34 -6.71 0.88
N GLN A 23 -4.57 -7.78 1.01
CA GLN A 23 -3.55 -8.17 0.03
C GLN A 23 -4.09 -9.29 -0.86
N ARG A 24 -3.89 -9.15 -2.17
CA ARG A 24 -4.23 -10.20 -3.14
C ARG A 24 -3.09 -11.22 -3.20
N LYS A 25 -3.42 -12.50 -3.12
CA LYS A 25 -2.47 -13.63 -3.22
C LYS A 25 -2.22 -14.07 -4.66
N THR A 26 -3.15 -13.79 -5.57
CA THR A 26 -3.04 -14.17 -6.98
C THR A 26 -2.35 -13.08 -7.82
N PRO A 27 -1.54 -13.45 -8.82
CA PRO A 27 -0.77 -12.50 -9.64
C PRO A 27 -1.60 -11.80 -10.73
N SER A 28 -2.94 -11.74 -10.61
CA SER A 28 -3.79 -11.12 -11.64
C SER A 28 -3.62 -9.60 -11.66
N LYS A 29 -3.36 -9.07 -12.87
CA LYS A 29 -3.29 -7.62 -13.16
C LYS A 29 -4.66 -6.97 -13.39
N GLU A 30 -5.73 -7.76 -13.37
CA GLU A 30 -7.08 -7.25 -13.58
C GLU A 30 -7.52 -6.36 -12.41
N ARG A 31 -8.25 -5.29 -12.75
CA ARG A 31 -8.73 -4.32 -11.76
C ARG A 31 -9.71 -4.95 -10.77
N VAL A 32 -10.57 -5.84 -11.24
CA VAL A 32 -11.62 -6.47 -10.43
C VAL A 32 -11.47 -7.98 -10.53
N VAL A 33 -11.32 -8.63 -9.38
CA VAL A 33 -11.27 -10.09 -9.26
C VAL A 33 -12.12 -10.47 -8.06
N VAL A 34 -13.14 -11.31 -8.27
CA VAL A 34 -14.06 -11.77 -7.23
C VAL A 34 -13.46 -13.00 -6.55
N GLY A 35 -13.48 -13.03 -5.21
CA GLY A 35 -12.91 -14.09 -4.41
C GLY A 35 -13.03 -13.81 -2.92
N ALA A 36 -12.72 -14.80 -2.10
CA ALA A 36 -12.77 -14.69 -0.64
C ALA A 36 -11.36 -14.86 -0.04
N ALA A 37 -11.24 -15.55 1.10
CA ALA A 37 -9.99 -15.80 1.81
C ALA A 37 -8.96 -16.62 1.00
N ASP A 38 -9.40 -17.28 -0.06
CA ASP A 38 -8.59 -18.02 -1.01
C ASP A 38 -7.77 -17.10 -1.92
N ILE A 39 -8.26 -15.90 -2.23
CA ILE A 39 -7.61 -14.92 -3.12
C ILE A 39 -7.12 -13.68 -2.37
N TYR A 40 -7.72 -13.36 -1.23
CA TYR A 40 -7.43 -12.15 -0.45
C TYR A 40 -7.14 -12.46 1.01
N GLU A 41 -6.25 -11.68 1.62
CA GLU A 41 -5.91 -11.81 3.04
C GLU A 41 -5.80 -10.46 3.74
N ALA A 42 -6.12 -10.43 5.03
CA ALA A 42 -6.06 -9.23 5.86
C ALA A 42 -4.63 -8.99 6.38
N ARG A 43 -4.11 -7.79 6.14
CA ARG A 43 -2.75 -7.38 6.49
C ARG A 43 -2.72 -6.09 7.30
N CYS A 44 -1.86 -6.05 8.30
CA CYS A 44 -1.53 -4.80 8.99
C CYS A 44 -0.54 -3.98 8.15
N ARG A 45 -0.31 -2.72 8.55
CA ARG A 45 0.58 -1.80 7.83
C ARG A 45 2.02 -2.33 7.70
N ASN A 46 2.51 -3.05 8.70
CA ASN A 46 3.89 -3.53 8.73
C ASN A 46 4.10 -4.77 7.86
N CYS A 47 3.05 -5.55 7.63
CA CYS A 47 3.16 -6.79 6.89
C CYS A 47 2.57 -6.68 5.47
N PHE A 48 1.87 -5.60 5.14
CA PHE A 48 1.38 -5.37 3.78
C PHE A 48 2.53 -5.15 2.82
N GLU A 49 2.57 -5.92 1.74
CA GLU A 49 3.58 -5.77 0.68
C GLU A 49 2.97 -5.02 -0.51
N PRO A 50 3.41 -3.77 -0.78
CA PRO A 50 2.90 -3.00 -1.89
C PRO A 50 3.33 -3.62 -3.23
N PRO A 51 2.45 -3.65 -4.24
CA PRO A 51 2.81 -4.11 -5.58
C PRO A 51 4.00 -3.32 -6.13
N GLU A 52 4.92 -3.98 -6.82
CA GLU A 52 6.14 -3.34 -7.37
C GLU A 52 5.84 -2.12 -8.25
N ASP A 53 4.71 -2.13 -8.96
CA ASP A 53 4.25 -1.04 -9.84
C ASP A 53 3.98 0.27 -9.07
N SER A 54 3.70 0.20 -7.78
CA SER A 54 3.40 1.38 -6.92
C SER A 54 4.66 2.14 -6.44
N LYS A 55 5.86 1.61 -6.67
CA LYS A 55 7.13 2.24 -6.23
C LYS A 55 7.56 3.44 -7.10
N GLN A 56 6.85 3.75 -8.18
CA GLN A 56 7.25 4.76 -9.15
C GLN A 56 7.01 6.21 -8.68
N GLU A 57 6.13 6.45 -7.72
CA GLU A 57 5.78 7.82 -7.29
C GLU A 57 6.80 8.45 -6.31
N ILE A 58 7.57 7.64 -5.55
CA ILE A 58 8.52 8.19 -4.56
C ILE A 58 9.83 8.70 -5.20
N LYS A 59 10.14 8.28 -6.44
CA LYS A 59 11.38 8.68 -7.13
C LYS A 59 11.40 10.13 -7.64
N PHE A 60 10.25 10.82 -7.67
CA PHE A 60 10.18 12.20 -8.13
C PHE A 60 10.70 13.22 -7.09
N SER A 61 10.53 12.95 -5.80
CA SER A 61 10.95 13.89 -4.73
C SER A 61 12.46 13.83 -4.41
N ALA A 62 13.08 12.66 -4.53
CA ALA A 62 14.50 12.49 -4.19
C ALA A 62 15.46 13.14 -5.20
N LYS A 63 15.01 13.43 -6.43
CA LYS A 63 15.85 14.00 -7.50
C LYS A 63 16.01 15.52 -7.43
N ASN A 64 15.15 16.21 -6.67
CA ASN A 64 15.17 17.69 -6.57
C ASN A 64 16.07 18.26 -5.46
N ARG A 65 16.87 17.43 -4.74
CA ARG A 65 17.84 17.94 -3.74
C ARG A 65 19.26 18.12 -4.27
N SER A 66 19.61 17.61 -5.45
CA SER A 66 20.99 17.59 -5.95
C SER A 66 21.38 18.75 -6.88
N SER A 67 20.50 19.75 -7.10
CA SER A 67 20.81 20.91 -7.97
C SER A 67 21.14 22.21 -7.21
N ALA A 68 21.43 22.15 -5.91
CA ALA A 68 21.70 23.33 -5.08
C ALA A 68 23.09 23.32 -4.40
N LYS A 69 24.09 22.74 -5.05
CA LYS A 69 25.50 22.85 -4.63
C LYS A 69 26.44 22.97 -5.84
N GLU A 70 26.32 24.04 -6.63
CA GLU A 70 27.39 24.42 -7.60
C GLU A 70 27.27 25.89 -8.04
N THR A 71 27.16 26.85 -7.13
CA THR A 71 27.52 28.26 -7.40
C THR A 71 27.85 28.99 -6.10
N SER A 72 29.08 28.86 -5.61
CA SER A 72 29.67 29.83 -4.69
C SER A 72 31.00 30.30 -5.28
N ARG A 73 31.02 31.58 -5.63
CA ARG A 73 32.23 32.40 -5.63
C ARG A 73 32.88 32.39 -4.25
#